data_AF-A0A957PMI4-F1
#
_entry.id   AF-A0A957PMI4-F1
#
_cell.length_a   1.000
_cell.length_b   1.000
_cell.length_c   1.000
_cell.angle_alpha   90.00
_cell.angle_beta   90.00
_cell.angle_gamma   90.00
#
_symmetry.space_group_name_H-M   'P 1'
#
loop_
_entity.id
_entity.type
_entity.pdbx_description
1 polymer ?
#
loop_
_entity_poly.entity_id
_entity_poly.type
_entity_poly.pdbx_seq_one_letter_code
_entity_poly.pdbx_strand_id
1 'polypeptide(L)'
;MYTDLFLAMLNPKNARGNPILSALVYTFCPAAARWWLTGADPTPPFDPVWKSLEDLSTGKTLLEFLTQYGFENLLDEIRSYVGEVEEYRRQHSNFQSPELMPLFRGGNIPISRRYGSQNAIQNLGGDWRNLFIYVRTWAFLAHDWRKAMQIGRDTGYTLKAEKVCLSLLPNVRMPVQFDVWIWQIPIGHITETRIGSLISNGEQDQLRFSLLSRCTTLGSQPWSNTPAVYSLHRETGEARHFDTLLADRDLEKTVVSLSNLAKKGPHPPLNALQRQSLCKQCGYQQLCFTRNHISQHALKDL
;
A
#
# COMPACT_ATOMS: atom_id res chain seq x y z
N MET A 1 -5.34 -2.77 -2.10
CA MET A 1 -4.67 -3.43 -0.95
C MET A 1 -4.33 -2.38 0.08
N TYR A 2 -4.52 -2.67 1.36
CA TYR A 2 -4.30 -1.77 2.50
C TYR A 2 -3.21 -2.33 3.43
N THR A 3 -2.04 -2.59 2.85
CA THR A 3 -0.93 -3.28 3.53
C THR A 3 -0.45 -2.52 4.76
N ASP A 4 -0.33 -1.20 4.65
CA ASP A 4 -0.04 -0.27 5.74
C ASP A 4 -1.01 -0.40 6.93
N LEU A 5 -2.33 -0.44 6.64
CA LEU A 5 -3.35 -0.62 7.67
C LEU A 5 -3.23 -1.98 8.35
N PHE A 6 -3.08 -3.06 7.59
CA PHE A 6 -2.96 -4.39 8.18
C PHE A 6 -1.67 -4.57 9.00
N LEU A 7 -0.55 -4.00 8.55
CA LEU A 7 0.69 -3.98 9.33
C LEU A 7 0.51 -3.19 10.63
N ALA A 8 -0.22 -2.08 10.60
CA ALA A 8 -0.54 -1.32 11.81
C ALA A 8 -1.43 -2.12 12.78
N MET A 9 -2.35 -2.95 12.29
CA MET A 9 -3.19 -3.82 13.12
C MET A 9 -2.41 -4.97 13.77
N LEU A 10 -1.36 -5.46 13.10
CA LEU A 10 -0.47 -6.52 13.59
C LEU A 10 0.65 -6.00 14.51
N ASN A 11 0.85 -4.69 14.59
CA ASN A 11 1.89 -4.11 15.43
C ASN A 11 1.51 -4.23 16.92
N PRO A 12 2.29 -4.96 17.75
CA PRO A 12 1.98 -5.17 19.17
C PRO A 12 2.03 -3.88 20.01
N LYS A 13 2.68 -2.81 19.51
CA LYS A 13 2.68 -1.50 20.17
C LYS A 13 1.37 -0.73 19.98
N ASN A 14 0.54 -1.14 19.02
CA ASN A 14 -0.75 -0.53 18.78
C ASN A 14 -1.82 -1.28 19.58
N ALA A 15 -2.50 -0.56 20.48
CA ALA A 15 -3.57 -1.15 21.27
C ALA A 15 -4.77 -1.54 20.39
N ARG A 16 -5.26 -2.78 20.54
CA ARG A 16 -6.53 -3.20 19.95
C ARG A 16 -7.65 -2.31 20.49
N GLY A 17 -8.54 -1.84 19.61
CA GLY A 17 -9.59 -0.90 19.99
C GLY A 17 -9.14 0.56 20.17
N ASN A 18 -7.88 0.89 19.81
CA ASN A 18 -7.45 2.28 19.66
C ASN A 18 -8.43 3.03 18.74
N PRO A 19 -8.88 4.25 19.10
CA PRO A 19 -9.86 4.98 18.30
C PRO A 19 -9.45 5.25 16.86
N ILE A 20 -8.19 5.60 16.60
CA ILE A 20 -7.69 5.88 15.25
C ILE A 20 -7.74 4.60 14.40
N LEU A 21 -7.17 3.50 14.89
CA LEU A 21 -7.20 2.23 14.16
C LEU A 21 -8.63 1.70 13.99
N SER A 22 -9.47 1.80 15.02
CA SER A 22 -10.87 1.35 14.93
C SER A 22 -11.62 2.11 13.84
N ALA A 23 -11.43 3.43 13.75
CA ALA A 23 -12.02 4.26 12.72
C ALA A 23 -11.48 3.93 11.31
N LEU A 24 -10.16 3.75 11.16
CA LEU A 24 -9.53 3.37 9.90
C LEU A 24 -10.04 2.02 9.40
N VAL A 25 -10.07 1.00 10.26
CA VAL A 25 -10.53 -0.34 9.88
C VAL A 25 -12.03 -0.34 9.57
N TYR A 26 -12.84 0.44 10.29
CA TYR A 26 -14.28 0.57 10.03
C TYR A 26 -14.55 1.25 8.68
N THR A 27 -13.79 2.30 8.36
CA THR A 27 -13.85 2.99 7.07
C THR A 27 -13.43 2.07 5.92
N PHE A 28 -12.39 1.25 6.14
CA PHE A 28 -12.03 0.20 5.21
C PHE A 28 -13.17 -0.81 5.01
N CYS A 29 -13.68 -1.41 6.09
CA CYS A 29 -14.85 -2.29 6.08
C CYS A 29 -15.39 -2.51 7.51
N PRO A 30 -16.68 -2.26 7.79
CA PRO A 30 -17.26 -2.48 9.13
C PRO A 30 -17.12 -3.91 9.65
N ALA A 31 -17.28 -4.92 8.78
CA ALA A 31 -17.08 -6.32 9.17
C ALA A 31 -15.62 -6.64 9.54
N ALA A 32 -14.63 -6.01 8.87
CA ALA A 32 -13.22 -6.17 9.25
C ALA A 32 -12.94 -5.57 10.64
N ALA A 33 -13.57 -4.42 10.96
CA ALA A 33 -13.44 -3.81 12.27
C ALA A 33 -14.00 -4.71 13.37
N ARG A 34 -15.15 -5.35 13.12
CA ARG A 34 -15.71 -6.35 14.03
C ARG A 34 -14.71 -7.48 14.29
N TRP A 35 -14.21 -8.13 13.23
CA TRP A 35 -13.29 -9.26 13.37
C TRP A 35 -12.07 -8.88 14.21
N TRP A 36 -11.47 -7.74 13.89
CA TRP A 36 -10.33 -7.23 14.65
C TRP A 36 -10.67 -6.98 16.12
N LEU A 37 -11.77 -6.28 16.41
CA LEU A 37 -12.15 -5.97 17.79
C LEU A 37 -12.50 -7.23 18.61
N THR A 38 -13.00 -8.28 17.96
CA THR A 38 -13.30 -9.58 18.60
C THR A 38 -12.09 -10.48 18.79
N GLY A 39 -10.89 -10.06 18.37
CA GLY A 39 -9.65 -10.81 18.62
C GLY A 39 -9.04 -11.48 17.38
N ALA A 40 -9.67 -11.41 16.21
CA ALA A 40 -9.11 -12.01 14.99
C ALA A 40 -8.05 -11.10 14.35
N ASP A 41 -6.87 -11.65 14.08
CA ASP A 41 -5.81 -10.94 13.37
C ASP A 41 -5.97 -11.09 11.85
N PRO A 42 -5.68 -10.04 11.07
CA PRO A 42 -5.69 -10.17 9.62
C PRO A 42 -4.53 -11.06 9.18
N THR A 43 -4.72 -11.84 8.13
CA THR A 43 -3.64 -12.52 7.40
C THR A 43 -3.46 -11.79 6.06
N PRO A 44 -2.60 -10.75 5.98
CA PRO A 44 -2.51 -9.93 4.79
C PRO A 44 -2.02 -10.77 3.61
N PRO A 45 -2.63 -10.64 2.42
CA PRO A 45 -2.08 -11.26 1.23
C PRO A 45 -0.71 -10.67 0.91
N PHE A 46 0.12 -11.45 0.21
CA PHE A 46 1.42 -10.96 -0.26
C PHE A 46 1.24 -9.72 -1.17
N ASP A 47 1.98 -8.65 -0.86
CA ASP A 47 1.96 -7.40 -1.62
C ASP A 47 3.26 -7.24 -2.42
N PRO A 48 3.28 -7.55 -3.73
CA PRO A 48 4.48 -7.41 -4.55
C PRO A 48 4.95 -5.96 -4.72
N VAL A 49 4.04 -4.99 -4.63
CA VAL A 49 4.38 -3.55 -4.74
C VAL A 49 5.08 -3.10 -3.46
N TRP A 50 4.52 -3.45 -2.30
CA TRP A 50 5.14 -3.18 -1.00
C TRP A 50 6.51 -3.85 -0.90
N LYS A 51 6.61 -5.12 -1.32
CA LYS A 51 7.87 -5.87 -1.28
C LYS A 51 8.94 -5.23 -2.17
N SER A 52 8.56 -4.81 -3.38
CA SER A 52 9.48 -4.12 -4.29
C SER A 52 9.98 -2.79 -3.71
N LEU A 53 9.15 -2.02 -3.02
CA LEU A 53 9.58 -0.78 -2.36
C LEU A 53 10.47 -1.04 -1.15
N GLU A 54 10.19 -2.10 -0.38
CA GLU A 54 11.02 -2.53 0.74
C GLU A 54 12.44 -2.84 0.27
N ASP A 55 12.54 -3.67 -0.76
CA ASP A 55 13.83 -4.06 -1.34
C ASP A 55 14.52 -2.87 -2.01
N LEU A 56 13.78 -2.02 -2.72
CA LEU A 56 14.33 -0.78 -3.32
C LEU A 56 14.92 0.16 -2.26
N SER A 57 14.31 0.21 -1.07
CA SER A 57 14.78 1.08 0.02
C SER A 57 16.13 0.66 0.62
N THR A 58 16.61 -0.56 0.36
CA THR A 58 17.92 -1.01 0.86
C THR A 58 19.08 -0.51 0.01
N GLY A 59 18.82 0.09 -1.16
CA GLY A 59 19.86 0.58 -2.08
C GLY A 59 20.60 -0.48 -2.89
N LYS A 60 20.23 -1.76 -2.77
CA LYS A 60 20.74 -2.82 -3.66
C LYS A 60 20.04 -2.74 -5.01
N THR A 61 20.62 -3.38 -6.01
CA THR A 61 20.08 -3.45 -7.37
C THR A 61 18.98 -4.51 -7.51
N LEU A 62 18.12 -4.33 -8.52
CA LEU A 62 17.10 -5.32 -8.87
C LEU A 62 17.73 -6.70 -9.17
N LEU A 63 18.88 -6.71 -9.86
CA LEU A 63 19.60 -7.94 -10.21
C LEU A 63 20.01 -8.72 -8.96
N GLU A 64 20.57 -8.03 -7.95
CA GLU A 64 20.97 -8.68 -6.70
C GLU A 64 19.79 -9.33 -5.98
N PHE A 65 18.63 -8.66 -5.91
CA PHE A 65 17.45 -9.25 -5.28
C PHE A 65 16.85 -10.40 -6.09
N LEU A 66 16.81 -10.30 -7.43
CA LEU A 66 16.33 -11.40 -8.27
C LEU A 66 17.20 -12.65 -8.10
N THR A 67 18.53 -12.48 -8.03
CA THR A 67 19.46 -13.56 -7.69
C THR A 67 19.20 -14.09 -6.28
N GLN A 68 19.08 -13.23 -5.27
CA GLN A 68 18.81 -13.67 -3.89
C GLN A 68 17.50 -14.46 -3.76
N TYR A 69 16.50 -14.14 -4.57
CA TYR A 69 15.25 -14.88 -4.62
C TYR A 69 15.31 -16.15 -5.47
N GLY A 70 16.37 -16.41 -6.23
CA GLY A 70 16.51 -17.64 -7.04
C GLY A 70 15.98 -17.50 -8.47
N PHE A 71 15.92 -16.29 -9.02
CA PHE A 71 15.47 -16.00 -10.39
C PHE A 71 16.63 -15.92 -11.40
N GLU A 72 17.83 -16.43 -11.09
CA GLU A 72 19.01 -16.33 -11.96
C GLU A 72 18.76 -16.88 -13.36
N ASN A 73 18.07 -18.03 -13.43
CA ASN A 73 17.76 -18.70 -14.70
C ASN A 73 16.71 -17.96 -15.55
N LEU A 74 16.06 -16.92 -15.00
CA LEU A 74 14.99 -16.14 -15.63
C LEU A 74 15.38 -14.67 -15.88
N LEU A 75 16.64 -14.31 -15.64
CA LEU A 75 17.10 -12.93 -15.79
C LEU A 75 16.97 -12.42 -17.22
N ASP A 76 17.19 -13.26 -18.22
CA ASP A 76 17.07 -12.88 -19.63
C ASP A 76 15.61 -12.58 -20.00
N GLU A 77 14.66 -13.39 -19.55
CA GLU A 77 13.22 -13.14 -19.74
C GLU A 77 12.78 -11.86 -19.01
N ILE A 78 13.28 -11.63 -17.80
CA ILE A 78 12.97 -10.42 -17.04
C ILE A 78 13.53 -9.18 -17.75
N ARG A 79 14.75 -9.26 -18.30
CA ARG A 79 15.34 -8.18 -19.10
C ARG A 79 14.54 -7.93 -20.38
N SER A 80 14.12 -9.00 -21.09
CA SER A 80 13.25 -8.88 -22.26
C SER A 80 11.96 -8.16 -21.91
N TYR A 81 11.32 -8.55 -20.81
CA TYR A 81 10.10 -7.89 -20.33
C TYR A 81 10.30 -6.40 -20.05
N VAL A 82 11.38 -6.02 -19.36
CA VAL A 82 11.68 -4.60 -19.11
C VAL A 82 11.87 -3.85 -20.43
N GLY A 83 12.64 -4.40 -21.37
CA GLY A 83 12.85 -3.79 -22.69
C GLY A 83 11.57 -3.66 -23.52
N GLU A 84 10.67 -4.65 -23.46
CA GLU A 84 9.36 -4.61 -24.11
C GLU A 84 8.49 -3.49 -23.54
N VAL A 85 8.46 -3.33 -22.21
CA VAL A 85 7.70 -2.24 -21.56
C VAL A 85 8.30 -0.88 -21.93
N GLU A 86 9.64 -0.75 -21.94
CA GLU A 86 10.31 0.50 -22.35
C GLU A 86 10.00 0.90 -23.79
N GLU A 87 10.11 -0.05 -24.73
CA GLU A 87 9.76 0.18 -26.13
C GLU A 87 8.29 0.57 -26.27
N TYR A 88 7.40 -0.16 -25.61
CA TYR A 88 5.97 0.12 -25.70
C TYR A 88 5.60 1.49 -25.13
N ARG A 89 6.21 1.88 -23.99
CA ARG A 89 6.07 3.21 -23.39
C ARG A 89 6.59 4.32 -24.30
N ARG A 90 7.70 4.09 -25.00
CA ARG A 90 8.26 5.05 -25.97
C ARG A 90 7.34 5.25 -27.17
N GLN A 91 6.71 4.20 -27.68
CA GLN A 91 5.75 4.27 -28.79
C GLN A 91 4.42 4.90 -28.39
N HIS A 92 4.05 4.83 -27.11
CA HIS A 92 2.76 5.28 -26.58
C HIS A 92 2.93 6.35 -25.47
N SER A 93 3.83 7.31 -25.69
CA SER A 93 4.23 8.33 -24.70
C SER A 93 3.10 9.24 -24.21
N ASN A 94 1.98 9.29 -24.94
CA ASN A 94 0.79 10.06 -24.58
C ASN A 94 -0.04 9.41 -23.46
N PHE A 95 0.23 8.15 -23.13
CA PHE A 95 -0.54 7.40 -22.13
C PHE A 95 0.30 7.11 -20.89
N GLN A 96 -0.34 7.13 -19.73
CA GLN A 96 0.26 6.72 -18.48
C GLN A 96 0.18 5.19 -18.36
N SER A 97 1.31 4.53 -18.12
CA SER A 97 1.41 3.05 -18.03
C SER A 97 0.71 2.30 -19.19
N PRO A 98 1.07 2.58 -20.46
CA PRO A 98 0.44 1.97 -21.63
C PRO A 98 0.55 0.44 -21.63
N GLU A 99 1.54 -0.15 -20.95
CA GLU A 99 1.67 -1.60 -20.80
C GLU A 99 0.50 -2.28 -20.05
N LEU A 100 -0.41 -1.52 -19.45
CA LEU A 100 -1.67 -2.04 -18.89
C LEU A 100 -2.78 -2.18 -19.93
N MET A 101 -2.60 -1.65 -21.14
CA MET A 101 -3.59 -1.75 -22.20
C MET A 101 -3.72 -3.20 -22.70
N PRO A 102 -4.91 -3.65 -23.12
CA PRO A 102 -5.13 -5.03 -23.60
C PRO A 102 -4.25 -5.46 -24.79
N LEU A 103 -3.68 -4.51 -25.52
CA LEU A 103 -2.84 -4.75 -26.70
C LEU A 103 -1.39 -5.08 -26.34
N PHE A 104 -0.95 -4.76 -25.11
CA PHE A 104 0.40 -5.11 -24.67
C PHE A 104 0.48 -6.61 -24.38
N ARG A 105 1.35 -7.32 -25.12
CA ARG A 105 1.50 -8.78 -25.03
C ARG A 105 2.72 -9.25 -24.22
N GLY A 106 3.49 -8.30 -23.68
CA GLY A 106 4.67 -8.62 -22.87
C GLY A 106 4.31 -9.26 -21.53
N GLY A 107 5.33 -9.67 -20.79
CA GLY A 107 5.16 -10.25 -19.45
C GLY A 107 4.73 -11.72 -19.46
N ASN A 108 5.24 -12.49 -20.42
CA ASN A 108 4.97 -13.92 -20.52
C ASN A 108 6.27 -14.73 -20.43
N ILE A 109 6.48 -15.42 -19.32
CA ILE A 109 7.52 -16.45 -19.21
C ILE A 109 6.91 -17.80 -19.62
N PRO A 110 7.49 -18.50 -20.62
CA PRO A 110 7.03 -19.83 -21.03
C PRO A 110 7.00 -20.81 -19.86
N ILE A 111 5.99 -21.71 -19.82
CA ILE A 111 5.84 -22.67 -18.72
C ILE A 111 7.09 -23.55 -18.54
N SER A 112 7.74 -23.94 -19.64
CA SER A 112 8.99 -24.72 -19.61
C SER A 112 10.11 -24.02 -18.85
N ARG A 113 10.19 -22.69 -18.95
CA ARG A 113 11.22 -21.87 -18.29
C ARG A 113 10.91 -21.61 -16.82
N ARG A 114 9.64 -21.71 -16.43
CA ARG A 114 9.22 -21.64 -15.01
C ARG A 114 9.66 -22.87 -14.22
N TYR A 115 9.93 -23.98 -14.88
CA TYR A 115 10.30 -25.23 -14.21
C TYR A 115 11.60 -25.06 -13.43
N GLY A 116 11.58 -25.44 -12.14
CA GLY A 116 12.74 -25.29 -11.23
C GLY A 116 12.77 -23.99 -10.44
N SER A 117 11.93 -23.00 -10.74
CA SER A 117 11.88 -21.70 -10.05
C SER A 117 10.78 -21.60 -8.99
N GLN A 118 10.36 -22.74 -8.45
CA GLN A 118 9.19 -22.82 -7.58
C GLN A 118 9.49 -22.19 -6.22
N ASN A 119 10.68 -22.44 -5.68
CA ASN A 119 11.15 -21.79 -4.47
C ASN A 119 11.29 -20.27 -4.69
N ALA A 120 11.70 -19.85 -5.89
CA ALA A 120 11.84 -18.44 -6.20
C ALA A 120 10.51 -17.70 -6.19
N ILE A 121 9.49 -18.29 -6.81
CA ILE A 121 8.17 -17.66 -6.79
C ILE A 121 7.52 -17.67 -5.41
N GLN A 122 7.84 -18.62 -4.53
CA GLN A 122 7.40 -18.58 -3.13
C GLN A 122 7.91 -17.36 -2.38
N ASN A 123 9.13 -16.89 -2.66
CA ASN A 123 9.65 -15.63 -2.11
C ASN A 123 8.82 -14.40 -2.54
N LEU A 124 8.08 -14.53 -3.65
CA LEU A 124 7.14 -13.52 -4.15
C LEU A 124 5.67 -13.94 -3.99
N GLY A 125 5.34 -14.73 -2.96
CA GLY A 125 3.95 -15.07 -2.62
C GLY A 125 3.29 -16.13 -3.51
N GLY A 126 4.07 -16.87 -4.30
CA GLY A 126 3.63 -18.08 -5.02
C GLY A 126 2.84 -17.85 -6.31
N ASP A 127 2.62 -16.60 -6.72
CA ASP A 127 1.91 -16.24 -7.95
C ASP A 127 2.87 -15.58 -8.95
N TRP A 128 2.98 -16.16 -10.16
CA TRP A 128 3.82 -15.65 -11.24
C TRP A 128 3.52 -14.20 -11.65
N ARG A 129 2.29 -13.72 -11.44
CA ARG A 129 1.95 -12.30 -11.66
C ARG A 129 2.72 -11.36 -10.72
N ASN A 130 3.06 -11.83 -9.52
CA ASN A 130 3.78 -11.03 -8.54
C ASN A 130 5.21 -10.71 -9.00
N LEU A 131 5.85 -11.59 -9.79
CA LEU A 131 7.16 -11.29 -10.38
C LEU A 131 7.10 -10.06 -11.29
N PHE A 132 6.14 -10.02 -12.20
CA PHE A 132 6.00 -8.88 -13.12
C PHE A 132 5.57 -7.61 -12.41
N ILE A 133 4.69 -7.70 -11.40
CA ILE A 133 4.32 -6.54 -10.57
C ILE A 133 5.53 -6.03 -9.78
N TYR A 134 6.33 -6.93 -9.20
CA TYR A 134 7.56 -6.59 -8.47
C TYR A 134 8.57 -5.88 -9.39
N VAL A 135 8.92 -6.50 -10.53
CA VAL A 135 9.86 -5.93 -11.51
C VAL A 135 9.35 -4.59 -12.04
N ARG A 136 8.06 -4.51 -12.37
CA ARG A 136 7.46 -3.27 -12.89
C ARG A 136 7.43 -2.15 -11.85
N THR A 137 7.18 -2.50 -10.59
CA THR A 137 7.23 -1.52 -9.49
C THR A 137 8.62 -0.90 -9.39
N TRP A 138 9.63 -1.76 -9.43
CA TRP A 138 11.03 -1.35 -9.39
C TRP A 138 11.44 -0.50 -10.59
N ALA A 139 11.27 -1.04 -11.80
CA ALA A 139 11.80 -0.45 -13.02
C ALA A 139 11.04 0.80 -13.46
N PHE A 140 9.74 0.88 -13.16
CA PHE A 140 8.86 1.91 -13.71
C PHE A 140 8.09 2.68 -12.64
N LEU A 141 7.31 2.02 -11.78
CA LEU A 141 6.37 2.75 -10.91
C LEU A 141 7.06 3.65 -9.90
N ALA A 142 8.14 3.19 -9.27
CA ALA A 142 8.90 4.01 -8.35
C ALA A 142 9.41 5.29 -9.03
N HIS A 143 9.81 5.19 -10.30
CA HIS A 143 10.21 6.34 -11.11
C HIS A 143 9.03 7.23 -11.50
N ASP A 144 7.90 6.63 -11.90
CA ASP A 144 6.68 7.34 -12.29
C ASP A 144 6.15 8.17 -11.11
N TRP A 145 6.06 7.58 -9.91
CA TRP A 145 5.68 8.27 -8.69
C TRP A 145 6.64 9.40 -8.34
N ARG A 146 7.95 9.13 -8.38
CA ARG A 146 8.99 10.13 -8.14
C ARG A 146 8.85 11.34 -9.08
N LYS A 147 8.64 11.09 -10.37
CA LYS A 147 8.42 12.13 -11.39
C LYS A 147 7.13 12.91 -11.11
N ALA A 148 6.03 12.22 -10.83
CA ALA A 148 4.74 12.83 -10.53
C ALA A 148 4.76 13.67 -9.23
N MET A 149 5.57 13.24 -8.25
CA MET A 149 5.85 14.03 -7.05
C MET A 149 6.77 15.23 -7.32
N GLN A 150 7.28 15.44 -8.55
CA GLN A 150 8.23 16.51 -8.90
C GLN A 150 9.59 16.38 -8.19
N ILE A 151 10.14 15.16 -8.12
CA ILE A 151 11.52 14.94 -7.67
C ILE A 151 12.40 14.86 -8.93
N GLY A 152 13.30 15.83 -9.10
CA GLY A 152 14.16 15.96 -10.29
C GLY A 152 15.02 14.72 -10.53
N ARG A 153 15.35 14.41 -11.80
CA ARG A 153 16.15 13.23 -12.17
C ARG A 153 17.52 13.22 -11.47
N ASP A 154 18.16 14.37 -11.41
CA ASP A 154 19.50 14.54 -10.86
C ASP A 154 19.48 14.95 -9.37
N THR A 155 18.29 15.09 -8.80
CA THR A 155 18.12 15.35 -7.37
C THR A 155 18.33 14.03 -6.64
N GLY A 156 19.36 13.97 -5.80
CA GLY A 156 19.51 12.87 -4.85
C GLY A 156 18.26 12.74 -3.99
N TYR A 157 17.83 11.52 -3.70
CA TYR A 157 16.75 11.29 -2.74
C TYR A 157 16.99 9.97 -2.02
N THR A 158 16.45 9.87 -0.80
CA THR A 158 16.43 8.61 -0.05
C THR A 158 14.99 8.14 0.05
N LEU A 159 14.73 6.91 -0.39
CA LEU A 159 13.48 6.21 -0.15
C LEU A 159 13.66 5.29 1.06
N LYS A 160 12.76 5.37 2.04
CA LYS A 160 12.73 4.47 3.19
C LYS A 160 11.32 4.11 3.61
N ALA A 161 11.16 2.89 4.13
CA ALA A 161 10.02 2.55 4.97
C ALA A 161 10.26 3.11 6.38
N GLU A 162 9.32 3.89 6.91
CA GLU A 162 9.42 4.42 8.26
C GLU A 162 8.08 4.27 8.99
N LYS A 163 8.15 4.08 10.31
CA LYS A 163 6.97 4.11 11.17
C LYS A 163 6.72 5.54 11.62
N VAL A 164 5.53 6.06 11.37
CA VAL A 164 5.07 7.36 11.85
C VAL A 164 4.04 7.19 12.96
N CYS A 165 3.88 8.22 13.79
CA CYS A 165 2.88 8.26 14.85
C CYS A 165 1.65 9.05 14.38
N LEU A 166 0.51 8.38 14.24
CA LEU A 166 -0.78 9.04 14.07
C LEU A 166 -1.31 9.42 15.44
N SER A 167 -1.53 10.72 15.67
CA SER A 167 -1.99 11.25 16.95
C SER A 167 -3.11 12.26 16.76
N LEU A 168 -4.09 12.23 17.66
CA LEU A 168 -5.20 13.17 17.71
C LEU A 168 -5.42 13.59 19.16
N LEU A 169 -4.58 14.51 19.62
CA LEU A 169 -4.75 15.14 20.92
C LEU A 169 -5.86 16.21 20.85
N PRO A 170 -6.64 16.40 21.93
CA PRO A 170 -6.48 15.78 23.25
C PRO A 170 -7.23 14.46 23.46
N ASN A 171 -8.20 14.08 22.61
CA ASN A 171 -9.11 12.97 22.94
C ASN A 171 -8.55 11.57 22.66
N VAL A 172 -7.56 11.43 21.79
CA VAL A 172 -6.86 10.16 21.52
C VAL A 172 -5.43 10.24 22.06
N ARG A 173 -5.25 9.78 23.30
CA ARG A 173 -3.96 9.87 24.02
C ARG A 173 -2.89 8.92 23.50
N MET A 174 -3.29 7.74 23.02
CA MET A 174 -2.34 6.72 22.55
C MET A 174 -2.13 6.86 21.04
N PRO A 175 -0.93 7.25 20.58
CA PRO A 175 -0.64 7.31 19.15
C PRO A 175 -0.66 5.91 18.54
N VAL A 176 -0.90 5.86 17.23
CA VAL A 176 -0.82 4.64 16.43
C VAL A 176 0.45 4.69 15.61
N GLN A 177 1.27 3.65 15.69
CA GLN A 177 2.41 3.47 14.79
C GLN A 177 1.93 2.93 13.45
N PHE A 178 2.26 3.62 12.37
CA PHE A 178 1.76 3.33 11.03
C PHE A 178 2.92 3.32 10.04
N ASP A 179 3.02 2.29 9.20
CA ASP A 179 4.08 2.16 8.22
C ASP A 179 3.79 3.01 6.99
N VAL A 180 4.77 3.82 6.58
CA VAL A 180 4.67 4.69 5.41
C VAL A 180 5.95 4.66 4.59
N TRP A 181 5.82 5.03 3.32
CA TRP A 181 6.96 5.27 2.44
C TRP A 181 7.35 6.74 2.47
N ILE A 182 8.61 7.02 2.73
CA ILE A 182 9.14 8.38 2.83
C ILE A 182 10.21 8.60 1.76
N TRP A 183 10.03 9.67 0.99
CA TRP A 183 11.05 10.26 0.12
C TRP A 183 11.62 11.49 0.83
N GLN A 184 12.90 11.41 1.18
CA GLN A 184 13.66 12.54 1.71
C GLN A 184 14.49 13.16 0.59
N ILE A 185 14.32 14.47 0.39
CA ILE A 185 14.88 15.19 -0.75
C ILE A 185 15.70 16.38 -0.21
N PRO A 186 17.02 16.41 -0.42
CA PRO A 186 17.84 17.55 -0.06
C PRO A 186 17.58 18.71 -1.04
N ILE A 187 17.13 19.84 -0.52
CA ILE A 187 16.90 21.08 -1.26
C ILE A 187 17.67 22.20 -0.56
N GLY A 188 18.81 22.58 -1.14
CA GLY A 188 19.74 23.52 -0.50
C GLY A 188 20.24 22.97 0.84
N HIS A 189 19.87 23.65 1.92
CA HIS A 189 20.22 23.26 3.30
C HIS A 189 19.10 22.54 4.06
N ILE A 190 17.95 22.31 3.42
CA ILE A 190 16.77 21.70 4.05
C ILE A 190 16.53 20.33 3.43
N THR A 191 15.99 19.40 4.22
CA THR A 191 15.48 18.12 3.68
C THR A 191 13.96 18.19 3.62
N GLU A 192 13.38 18.19 2.43
CA GLU A 192 11.94 18.01 2.26
C GLU A 192 11.56 16.55 2.48
N THR A 193 10.37 16.34 3.05
CA THR A 193 9.82 15.01 3.32
C THR A 193 8.52 14.86 2.53
N ARG A 194 8.45 13.84 1.67
CA ARG A 194 7.22 13.45 0.96
C ARG A 194 6.80 12.06 1.44
N ILE A 195 5.57 11.95 1.94
CA ILE A 195 4.99 10.70 2.42
C ILE A 195 4.14 10.11 1.29
N GLY A 196 4.48 8.91 0.83
CA GLY A 196 3.71 8.19 -0.17
C GLY A 196 2.83 7.12 0.47
N SER A 197 1.55 7.13 0.12
CA SER A 197 0.58 6.14 0.57
C SER A 197 -0.06 5.42 -0.62
N LEU A 198 0.11 4.10 -0.68
CA LEU A 198 -0.36 3.27 -1.80
C LEU A 198 -1.90 3.23 -1.86
N ILE A 199 -2.45 3.32 -3.08
CA ILE A 199 -3.90 3.20 -3.36
C ILE A 199 -4.15 2.27 -4.56
N SER A 200 -5.35 1.70 -4.66
CA SER A 200 -5.71 0.74 -5.71
C SER A 200 -6.84 1.18 -6.65
N ASN A 201 -7.69 2.13 -6.26
CA ASN A 201 -8.90 2.50 -7.02
C ASN A 201 -8.92 3.97 -7.44
N GLY A 202 -7.77 4.65 -7.44
CA GLY A 202 -7.67 6.09 -7.71
C GLY A 202 -8.26 7.01 -6.62
N GLU A 203 -8.96 6.46 -5.62
CA GLU A 203 -9.54 7.24 -4.52
C GLU A 203 -8.53 7.43 -3.39
N GLN A 204 -8.47 8.65 -2.85
CA GLN A 204 -7.75 8.95 -1.62
C GLN A 204 -8.69 8.72 -0.44
N ASP A 205 -8.35 7.77 0.44
CA ASP A 205 -9.06 7.55 1.70
C ASP A 205 -8.89 8.79 2.59
N GLN A 206 -9.90 9.66 2.60
CA GLN A 206 -9.83 10.95 3.27
C GLN A 206 -9.44 10.84 4.75
N LEU A 207 -9.93 9.83 5.46
CA LEU A 207 -9.57 9.62 6.86
C LEU A 207 -8.09 9.26 7.01
N ARG A 208 -7.62 8.27 6.24
CA ARG A 208 -6.23 7.82 6.27
C ARG A 208 -5.27 8.96 5.90
N PHE A 209 -5.55 9.68 4.82
CA PHE A 209 -4.67 10.75 4.35
C PHE A 209 -4.69 11.98 5.27
N SER A 210 -5.83 12.38 5.84
CA SER A 210 -5.89 13.46 6.85
C SER A 210 -5.14 13.10 8.15
N LEU A 211 -5.08 11.82 8.51
CA LEU A 211 -4.26 11.36 9.65
C LEU A 211 -2.76 11.40 9.31
N LEU A 212 -2.39 10.98 8.09
CA LEU A 212 -1.01 11.03 7.61
C LEU A 212 -0.46 12.45 7.51
N SER A 213 -1.27 13.43 7.07
CA SER A 213 -0.83 14.83 6.96
C SER A 213 -0.50 15.47 8.32
N ARG A 214 -0.99 14.87 9.41
CA ARG A 214 -0.77 15.30 10.80
C ARG A 214 0.12 14.36 11.60
N CYS A 215 0.71 13.35 10.95
CA CYS A 215 1.56 12.40 11.64
C CYS A 215 2.84 13.06 12.15
N THR A 216 3.50 12.43 13.11
CA THR A 216 4.83 12.80 13.60
C THR A 216 5.81 11.64 13.41
N THR A 217 7.10 11.91 13.57
CA THR A 217 8.13 10.85 13.50
C THR A 217 7.99 9.89 14.68
N LEU A 218 8.66 8.74 14.59
CA LEU A 218 8.75 7.79 15.70
C LEU A 218 9.41 8.48 16.92
N GLY A 219 8.68 8.59 18.02
CA GLY A 219 9.09 9.38 19.20
C GLY A 219 8.33 10.68 19.39
N SER A 220 7.33 10.96 18.53
CA SER A 220 6.45 12.12 18.61
C SER A 220 7.17 13.46 18.42
N GLN A 221 8.33 13.45 17.76
CA GLN A 221 9.00 14.69 17.38
C GLN A 221 8.31 15.28 16.14
N PRO A 222 8.14 16.62 16.09
CA PRO A 222 7.65 17.25 14.88
C PRO A 222 8.61 17.01 13.72
N TRP A 223 8.07 16.95 12.52
CA TRP A 223 8.91 16.98 11.32
C TRP A 223 9.70 18.28 11.25
N SER A 224 10.89 18.23 10.65
CA SER A 224 11.69 19.43 10.34
C SER A 224 10.92 20.45 9.49
N ASN A 225 9.99 19.96 8.68
CA ASN A 225 9.11 20.69 7.78
C ASN A 225 7.81 19.90 7.64
N THR A 226 6.69 20.56 7.36
CA THR A 226 5.42 19.85 7.11
C THR A 226 5.60 18.87 5.95
N PRO A 227 5.36 17.57 6.14
CA PRO A 227 5.51 16.60 5.07
C PRO A 227 4.38 16.74 4.06
N ALA A 228 4.70 16.69 2.78
CA ALA A 228 3.69 16.62 1.72
C ALA A 228 3.22 15.16 1.56
N VAL A 229 1.91 14.93 1.57
CA VAL A 229 1.35 13.58 1.45
C VAL A 229 0.87 13.34 0.02
N TYR A 230 1.28 12.22 -0.55
CA TYR A 230 0.95 11.80 -1.90
C TYR A 230 0.27 10.44 -1.90
N SER A 231 -0.78 10.34 -2.69
CA SER A 231 -1.36 9.06 -3.09
C SER A 231 -0.52 8.45 -4.20
N LEU A 232 -0.23 7.16 -4.10
CA LEU A 232 0.59 6.41 -5.05
C LEU A 232 -0.25 5.31 -5.70
N HIS A 233 -0.65 5.49 -6.95
CA HIS A 233 -1.47 4.51 -7.66
C HIS A 233 -0.64 3.28 -8.02
N ARG A 234 -1.01 2.14 -7.43
CA ARG A 234 -0.26 0.87 -7.52
C ARG A 234 -0.16 0.31 -8.93
N GLU A 235 -1.15 0.61 -9.78
CA GLU A 235 -1.18 0.12 -11.16
C GLU A 235 -0.66 1.18 -12.14
N THR A 236 -1.27 2.36 -12.22
CA THR A 236 -0.92 3.35 -13.25
C THR A 236 0.38 4.12 -13.01
N GLY A 237 0.98 4.07 -11.81
CA GLY A 237 2.16 4.89 -11.50
C GLY A 237 1.83 6.38 -11.31
N GLU A 238 0.55 6.74 -11.32
CA GLU A 238 0.12 8.10 -11.02
C GLU A 238 0.39 8.41 -9.54
N ALA A 239 0.91 9.61 -9.26
CA ALA A 239 0.93 10.16 -7.92
C ALA A 239 0.18 11.49 -7.89
N ARG A 240 -0.68 11.66 -6.88
CA ARG A 240 -1.42 12.92 -6.66
C ARG A 240 -1.19 13.40 -5.24
N HIS A 241 -0.96 14.70 -5.09
CA HIS A 241 -0.97 15.34 -3.78
C HIS A 241 -2.30 15.08 -3.08
N PHE A 242 -2.29 14.98 -1.76
CA PHE A 242 -3.51 14.83 -0.98
C PHE A 242 -4.43 16.04 -1.21
N ASP A 243 -5.64 15.78 -1.69
CA ASP A 243 -6.70 16.77 -1.85
C ASP A 243 -7.67 16.66 -0.67
N THR A 244 -7.55 17.61 0.26
CA THR A 244 -8.24 17.56 1.55
C THR A 244 -9.71 17.94 1.40
N LEU A 245 -10.59 16.94 1.46
CA LEU A 245 -12.05 17.14 1.50
C LEU A 245 -12.58 17.11 2.94
N LEU A 246 -11.93 16.35 3.83
CA LEU A 246 -12.26 16.31 5.26
C LEU A 246 -11.53 17.44 5.99
N ALA A 247 -12.28 18.45 6.44
CA ALA A 247 -11.72 19.58 7.18
C ALA A 247 -11.08 19.15 8.50
N ASP A 248 -9.95 19.76 8.87
CA ASP A 248 -9.17 19.41 10.05
C ASP A 248 -9.96 19.49 11.37
N ARG A 249 -10.87 20.46 11.46
CA ARG A 249 -11.74 20.66 12.63
C ARG A 249 -12.71 19.49 12.85
N ASP A 250 -13.04 18.75 11.79
CA ASP A 250 -14.01 17.65 11.81
C ASP A 250 -13.32 16.28 11.94
N LEU A 251 -12.00 16.21 11.74
CA LEU A 251 -11.22 14.96 11.76
C LEU A 251 -11.35 14.22 13.09
N GLU A 252 -11.16 14.91 14.21
CA GLU A 252 -11.20 14.29 15.54
C GLU A 252 -12.60 13.75 15.87
N LYS A 253 -13.65 14.54 15.61
CA LYS A 253 -15.04 14.12 15.78
C LYS A 253 -15.37 12.91 14.89
N THR A 254 -14.86 12.90 13.66
CA THR A 254 -15.04 11.80 12.70
C THR A 254 -14.40 10.51 13.21
N VAL A 255 -13.15 10.57 13.69
CA VAL A 255 -12.47 9.41 14.29
C VAL A 255 -13.24 8.88 15.49
N VAL A 256 -13.68 9.74 16.41
CA VAL A 256 -14.44 9.30 17.60
C VAL A 256 -15.76 8.65 17.19
N SER A 257 -16.49 9.25 16.23
CA SER A 257 -17.76 8.71 15.75
C SER A 257 -17.59 7.33 15.10
N LEU A 258 -16.65 7.19 14.17
CA LEU A 258 -16.37 5.92 13.48
C LEU A 258 -15.82 4.85 14.43
N SER A 259 -14.98 5.23 15.39
CA SER A 259 -14.52 4.33 16.46
C SER A 259 -15.68 3.81 17.31
N ASN A 260 -16.65 4.66 17.63
CA ASN A 260 -17.84 4.24 18.37
C ASN A 260 -18.71 3.28 17.54
N LEU A 261 -18.88 3.54 16.24
CA LEU A 261 -19.57 2.61 15.32
C LEU A 261 -18.81 1.28 15.20
N ALA A 262 -17.48 1.31 15.12
CA ALA A 262 -16.66 0.11 15.12
C ALA A 262 -16.90 -0.75 16.35
N LYS A 263 -17.07 -0.13 17.53
CA LYS A 263 -17.29 -0.85 18.80
C LYS A 263 -18.73 -1.33 18.98
N LYS A 264 -19.72 -0.55 18.53
CA LYS A 264 -21.15 -0.81 18.80
C LYS A 264 -21.90 -1.48 17.65
N GLY A 265 -21.40 -1.36 16.43
CA GLY A 265 -22.11 -1.72 15.21
C GLY A 265 -22.89 -0.55 14.60
N PRO A 266 -23.52 -0.75 13.43
CA PRO A 266 -23.62 -2.03 12.72
C PRO A 266 -22.31 -2.42 12.00
N HIS A 267 -22.15 -3.72 11.68
CA HIS A 267 -20.93 -4.27 11.05
C HIS A 267 -21.19 -4.94 9.69
N PRO A 268 -21.85 -4.25 8.72
CA PRO A 268 -22.11 -4.82 7.42
C PRO A 268 -20.81 -5.16 6.66
N PRO A 269 -20.74 -6.27 5.90
CA PRO A 269 -19.60 -6.59 5.07
C PRO A 269 -19.62 -5.77 3.77
N LEU A 270 -19.59 -4.44 3.87
CA LEU A 270 -19.80 -3.51 2.74
C LEU A 270 -18.88 -3.80 1.55
N ASN A 271 -17.60 -4.08 1.79
CA ASN A 271 -16.68 -4.42 0.70
C ASN A 271 -17.08 -5.73 0.00
N ALA A 272 -17.63 -6.71 0.70
CA ALA A 272 -18.10 -7.94 0.07
C ALA A 272 -19.32 -7.68 -0.82
N LEU A 273 -20.16 -6.72 -0.44
CA LEU A 273 -21.38 -6.35 -1.17
C LEU A 273 -21.11 -5.40 -2.35
N GLN A 274 -20.15 -4.50 -2.24
CA GLN A 274 -19.97 -3.39 -3.19
C GLN A 274 -18.60 -3.40 -3.89
N ARG A 275 -17.56 -3.95 -3.27
CA ARG A 275 -16.16 -3.80 -3.69
C ARG A 275 -15.39 -5.13 -3.61
N GLN A 276 -15.85 -6.14 -4.36
CA GLN A 276 -15.30 -7.50 -4.31
C GLN A 276 -13.78 -7.58 -4.57
N SER A 277 -13.23 -6.66 -5.40
CA SER A 277 -11.79 -6.56 -5.65
C SER A 277 -10.98 -6.26 -4.38
N LEU A 278 -11.51 -5.42 -3.47
CA LEU A 278 -10.87 -5.14 -2.18
C LEU A 278 -10.90 -6.37 -1.26
N CYS A 279 -11.98 -7.16 -1.31
CA CYS A 279 -12.08 -8.40 -0.53
C CYS A 279 -11.06 -9.47 -0.93
N LYS A 280 -10.71 -9.58 -2.22
CA LYS A 280 -9.64 -10.49 -2.69
C LYS A 280 -8.28 -10.13 -2.10
N GLN A 281 -8.12 -8.89 -1.63
CA GLN A 281 -6.88 -8.37 -1.06
C GLN A 281 -7.01 -8.06 0.44
N CYS A 282 -8.04 -8.60 1.10
CA CYS A 282 -8.36 -8.32 2.50
C CYS A 282 -7.82 -9.43 3.40
N GLY A 283 -7.15 -9.08 4.50
CA GLY A 283 -6.62 -10.05 5.45
C GLY A 283 -7.68 -10.85 6.23
N TYR A 284 -8.97 -10.52 6.09
CA TYR A 284 -10.09 -11.25 6.69
C TYR A 284 -10.92 -12.05 5.68
N GLN A 285 -10.43 -12.21 4.45
CA GLN A 285 -11.18 -12.87 3.38
C GLN A 285 -11.72 -14.25 3.81
N GLN A 286 -10.93 -15.03 4.53
CA GLN A 286 -11.30 -16.38 4.98
C GLN A 286 -12.42 -16.39 6.03
N LEU A 287 -12.59 -15.32 6.81
CA LEU A 287 -13.68 -15.20 7.79
C LEU A 287 -14.98 -14.72 7.11
N CYS A 288 -14.85 -13.87 6.09
CA CYS A 288 -15.98 -13.29 5.39
C CYS A 288 -16.57 -14.19 4.30
N PHE A 289 -15.82 -15.18 3.80
CA PHE A 289 -16.25 -16.04 2.70
C PHE A 289 -16.12 -17.53 3.02
N THR A 290 -17.09 -18.31 2.59
CA THR A 290 -17.07 -19.77 2.63
C THR A 290 -17.50 -20.29 1.26
N ARG A 291 -16.67 -21.11 0.60
CA ARG A 291 -16.96 -21.66 -0.74
C ARG A 291 -17.42 -20.59 -1.76
N ASN A 292 -16.75 -19.44 -1.77
CA ASN A 292 -17.06 -18.26 -2.63
C ASN A 292 -18.37 -17.51 -2.33
N HIS A 293 -19.11 -17.88 -1.28
CA HIS A 293 -20.27 -17.13 -0.80
C HIS A 293 -19.93 -16.36 0.48
N ILE A 294 -20.63 -15.25 0.73
CA ILE A 294 -20.51 -14.53 2.00
C ILE A 294 -20.94 -15.47 3.12
N SER A 295 -20.09 -15.62 4.14
CA SER A 295 -20.35 -16.54 5.25
C SER A 295 -21.55 -16.07 6.08
N GLN A 296 -22.32 -17.01 6.63
CA GLN A 296 -23.39 -16.67 7.58
C GLN A 296 -22.85 -15.90 8.80
N HIS A 297 -21.61 -16.18 9.20
CA HIS A 297 -20.92 -15.47 10.27
C HIS A 297 -20.72 -13.98 9.96
N ALA A 298 -20.43 -13.62 8.70
CA ALA A 298 -20.29 -12.23 8.27
C ALA A 298 -21.63 -11.50 8.15
N LEU A 299 -22.74 -12.24 8.08
CA LEU A 299 -24.11 -11.70 7.99
C LEU A 299 -24.86 -11.71 9.33
N LYS A 300 -24.28 -12.32 10.38
CA LYS A 300 -25.01 -12.72 11.60
C LYS A 300 -25.55 -11.55 12.44
N ASP A 301 -25.08 -10.32 12.21
CA ASP A 301 -25.49 -9.12 12.96
C ASP A 301 -25.53 -7.88 12.04
N LEU A 302 -26.13 -8.06 10.86
CA LEU A 302 -26.45 -6.97 9.93
C LEU A 302 -27.54 -6.05 10.49
#